data_AF-A0A1C5CPN3-F1
#
_entry.id   AF-A0A1C5CPN3-F1
#
_cell.length_a   1.000
_cell.length_b   1.000
_cell.length_c   1.000
_cell.angle_alpha   90.00
_cell.angle_beta   90.00
_cell.angle_gamma   90.00
#
_symmetry.space_group_name_H-M   'P 1'
#
loop_
_entity.id
_entity.type
_entity.pdbx_description
1 polymer ?
#
loop_
_entity_poly.entity_id
_entity_poly.type
_entity_poly.pdbx_seq_one_letter_code
_entity_poly.pdbx_strand_id
1 'polypeptide(L)'
;MIRKNPCRIRGVGRAEADERPVATVAQVFALADVIGLRWRLMVLLGAFASMRPEERAELRRGDIDLDAGSVWVRRAATELNTGRRVVGDPKSRAGKREIVLPAFVHVDVRRHLDWFAQPGPDGLVFIGEKGAALRGTTFGRKWRRARDTVGLPGDFRFYDLRHTGNTLAADTGAKLKDLMVRAGQSSEKAQLMYRHSTKEHQRKLAADIDTDVRRQQVKAAEGAGEGATVHPLVPRPRDVYGLVSREA
;
A
#
# COMPACT_ATOMS: atom_id res chain seq x y z
N MET A 1 28.76 -34.98 -23.22
CA MET A 1 27.45 -34.93 -22.53
C MET A 1 27.70 -34.79 -21.03
N ILE A 2 27.29 -33.69 -20.40
CA ILE A 2 27.48 -33.49 -18.95
C ILE A 2 26.32 -34.16 -18.21
N ARG A 3 26.61 -35.22 -17.43
CA ARG A 3 25.61 -36.07 -16.75
C ARG A 3 24.95 -35.43 -15.51
N LYS A 4 25.51 -34.37 -14.95
CA LYS A 4 24.98 -33.71 -13.75
C LYS A 4 25.32 -32.23 -13.77
N ASN A 5 24.37 -31.38 -13.38
CA ASN A 5 24.56 -29.94 -13.33
C ASN A 5 25.73 -29.60 -12.36
N PRO A 6 26.85 -29.02 -12.84
CA PRO A 6 28.01 -28.69 -12.04
C PRO A 6 27.76 -27.57 -11.00
N CYS A 7 26.65 -26.83 -11.13
CA CYS A 7 26.25 -25.75 -10.22
C CYS A 7 25.33 -26.20 -9.07
N ARG A 8 25.26 -27.50 -8.76
CA ARG A 8 24.41 -28.03 -7.67
C ARG A 8 25.23 -28.29 -6.40
N ILE A 9 25.57 -27.22 -5.69
CA ILE A 9 26.26 -27.28 -4.39
C ILE A 9 25.21 -27.34 -3.28
N ARG A 10 25.24 -28.38 -2.44
CA ARG A 10 24.29 -28.58 -1.34
C ARG A 10 24.59 -27.57 -0.23
N GLY A 11 23.66 -26.67 0.08
CA GLY A 11 23.78 -25.69 1.18
C GLY A 11 24.14 -24.26 0.75
N VAL A 12 24.51 -24.02 -0.51
CA VAL A 12 24.77 -22.67 -1.02
C VAL A 12 23.49 -22.13 -1.67
N GLY A 13 22.95 -21.03 -1.12
CA GLY A 13 21.75 -20.37 -1.65
C GLY A 13 20.71 -19.92 -0.62
N ARG A 14 20.89 -20.26 0.66
CA ARG A 14 20.14 -19.61 1.76
C ARG A 14 21.04 -18.59 2.42
N ALA A 15 21.17 -17.42 1.79
CA ALA A 15 21.38 -16.23 2.59
C ALA A 15 20.03 -15.97 3.27
N GLU A 16 19.96 -16.14 4.60
CA GLU A 16 18.94 -15.46 5.38
C GLU A 16 19.28 -13.97 5.24
N ALA A 17 18.64 -13.32 4.27
CA ALA A 17 18.75 -11.89 4.14
C ALA A 17 18.07 -11.30 5.38
N ASP A 18 18.74 -10.39 6.06
CA ASP A 18 18.16 -9.64 7.18
C ASP A 18 16.79 -9.08 6.79
N GLU A 19 15.88 -9.05 7.76
CA GLU A 19 14.54 -8.50 7.57
C GLU A 19 14.67 -7.07 7.03
N ARG A 20 13.97 -6.79 5.92
CA ARG A 20 14.14 -5.52 5.23
C ARG A 20 13.64 -4.39 6.13
N PRO A 21 14.38 -3.28 6.26
CA PRO A 21 13.95 -2.18 7.11
C PRO A 21 12.62 -1.60 6.61
N VAL A 22 11.68 -1.39 7.54
CA VAL A 22 10.38 -0.76 7.32
C VAL A 22 10.37 0.62 7.97
N ALA A 23 9.92 1.64 7.26
CA ALA A 23 9.74 2.97 7.82
C ALA A 23 8.40 3.09 8.55
N THR A 24 8.37 3.81 9.66
CA THR A 24 7.11 4.22 10.30
C THR A 24 6.36 5.24 9.44
N VAL A 25 5.05 5.38 9.65
CA VAL A 25 4.23 6.41 8.98
C VAL A 25 4.80 7.82 9.20
N ALA A 26 5.25 8.13 10.42
CA ALA A 26 5.89 9.40 10.75
C ALA A 26 7.17 9.63 9.95
N GLN A 27 8.04 8.61 9.82
CA GLN A 27 9.24 8.69 9.00
C GLN A 27 8.93 8.86 7.50
N VAL A 28 7.86 8.24 6.99
CA VAL A 28 7.42 8.43 5.60
C VAL A 28 7.02 9.89 5.35
N PHE A 29 6.24 10.49 6.25
CA PHE A 29 5.89 11.91 6.12
C PHE A 29 7.10 12.83 6.28
N ALA A 30 7.97 12.57 7.25
CA ALA A 30 9.21 13.32 7.42
C ALA A 30 10.12 13.25 6.18
N LEU A 31 10.24 12.07 5.55
CA LEU A 31 10.93 11.91 4.27
C LEU A 31 10.29 12.77 3.17
N ALA A 32 8.95 12.75 3.09
CA ALA A 32 8.19 13.46 2.08
C ALA A 32 8.25 14.99 2.27
N ASP A 33 8.43 15.47 3.51
CA ASP A 33 8.66 16.88 3.82
C ASP A 33 10.11 17.29 3.50
N VAL A 34 11.10 16.55 3.99
CA VAL A 34 12.53 16.85 3.83
C VAL A 34 12.99 16.80 2.38
N ILE A 35 12.47 15.85 1.58
CA ILE A 35 12.84 15.73 0.16
C ILE A 35 12.30 16.90 -0.68
N GLY A 36 11.30 17.62 -0.16
CA GLY A 36 10.67 18.80 -0.75
C GLY A 36 9.44 18.50 -1.61
N LEU A 37 8.62 19.53 -1.80
CA LEU A 37 7.30 19.47 -2.45
C LEU A 37 7.31 18.79 -3.83
N ARG A 38 8.37 19.00 -4.63
CA ARG A 38 8.51 18.37 -5.96
C ARG A 38 8.57 16.85 -5.92
N TRP A 39 9.12 16.27 -4.85
CA TRP A 39 9.35 14.83 -4.74
C TRP A 39 8.44 14.17 -3.71
N ARG A 40 7.69 14.97 -2.95
CA ARG A 40 6.75 14.55 -1.92
C ARG A 40 5.79 13.48 -2.41
N LEU A 41 5.05 13.75 -3.49
CA LEU A 41 4.09 12.78 -4.03
C LEU A 41 4.76 11.46 -4.43
N MET A 42 5.99 11.52 -4.94
CA MET A 42 6.75 10.33 -5.34
C MET A 42 7.01 9.40 -4.15
N VAL A 43 7.29 9.97 -2.97
CA VAL A 43 7.45 9.23 -1.70
C VAL A 43 6.11 8.66 -1.24
N LEU A 44 5.06 9.48 -1.21
CA LEU A 44 3.72 9.07 -0.76
C LEU A 44 3.14 7.93 -1.62
N LEU A 45 3.29 7.97 -2.94
CA LEU A 45 2.86 6.88 -3.81
C LEU A 45 3.71 5.61 -3.63
N GLY A 46 4.98 5.76 -3.26
CA GLY A 46 5.83 4.61 -2.93
C GLY A 46 5.34 3.88 -1.69
N ALA A 47 5.05 4.63 -0.64
CA ALA A 47 4.64 4.10 0.66
C ALA A 47 3.16 3.70 0.70
N PHE A 48 2.26 4.53 0.20
CA PHE A 48 0.83 4.32 0.41
C PHE A 48 0.12 3.71 -0.79
N ALA A 49 0.67 3.81 -2.00
CA ALA A 49 0.15 3.11 -3.17
C ALA A 49 0.98 1.86 -3.54
N SER A 50 2.01 1.53 -2.75
CA SER A 50 2.94 0.42 -2.99
C SER A 50 3.52 0.41 -4.40
N MET A 51 3.64 1.55 -5.10
CA MET A 51 4.11 1.57 -6.49
C MET A 51 5.61 1.34 -6.58
N ARG A 52 6.05 0.63 -7.62
CA ARG A 52 7.48 0.44 -7.89
C ARG A 52 8.12 1.73 -8.39
N PRO A 53 9.44 1.93 -8.21
CA PRO A 53 10.13 3.09 -8.75
C PRO A 53 9.95 3.24 -10.27
N GLU A 54 10.04 2.14 -11.03
CA GLU A 54 9.88 2.14 -12.49
C GLU A 54 8.46 2.46 -12.94
N GLU A 55 7.44 2.09 -12.16
CA GLU A 55 6.02 2.42 -12.41
C GLU A 55 5.79 3.93 -12.21
N ARG A 56 6.31 4.48 -11.11
CA ARG A 56 6.25 5.94 -10.85
C ARG A 56 7.01 6.73 -11.90
N ALA A 57 8.16 6.23 -12.35
CA ALA A 57 8.98 6.92 -13.34
C ALA A 57 8.28 7.11 -14.69
N GLU A 58 7.30 6.27 -15.05
CA GLU A 58 6.54 6.33 -16.31
C GLU A 58 5.05 6.62 -16.10
N LEU A 59 4.70 7.15 -14.92
CA LEU A 59 3.33 7.56 -14.63
C LEU A 59 2.98 8.81 -15.44
N ARG A 60 1.84 8.79 -16.12
CA ARG A 60 1.34 9.91 -16.94
C ARG A 60 0.07 10.52 -16.33
N ARG A 61 -0.27 11.74 -16.74
CA ARG A 61 -1.46 12.44 -16.22
C ARG A 61 -2.75 11.69 -16.49
N GLY A 62 -2.91 11.13 -17.69
CA GLY A 62 -4.07 10.33 -18.07
C GLY A 62 -4.16 8.98 -17.35
N ASP A 63 -3.14 8.61 -16.56
CA ASP A 63 -3.21 7.46 -15.67
C ASP A 63 -3.82 7.81 -14.30
N ILE A 64 -4.07 9.09 -13.99
CA ILE A 64 -4.61 9.54 -12.71
C ILE A 64 -6.06 9.99 -12.89
N ASP A 65 -6.96 9.40 -12.13
CA ASP A 65 -8.36 9.81 -12.04
C ASP A 65 -8.56 10.58 -10.72
N LEU A 66 -8.77 11.89 -10.83
CA LEU A 66 -8.97 12.77 -9.67
C LEU A 66 -10.36 12.62 -9.04
N ASP A 67 -11.35 12.20 -9.82
CA ASP A 67 -12.73 12.05 -9.37
C ASP A 67 -12.89 10.72 -8.63
N ALA A 68 -12.33 9.64 -9.20
CA ALA A 68 -12.28 8.33 -8.55
C ALA A 68 -11.21 8.26 -7.44
N GLY A 69 -10.27 9.21 -7.40
CA GLY A 69 -9.15 9.21 -6.45
C GLY A 69 -8.22 8.01 -6.65
N SER A 70 -7.99 7.62 -7.90
CA SER A 70 -7.28 6.39 -8.27
C SER A 70 -6.12 6.64 -9.25
N VAL A 71 -5.22 5.67 -9.34
CA VAL A 71 -4.09 5.67 -10.26
C VAL A 71 -4.00 4.34 -11.01
N TRP A 72 -3.91 4.41 -12.33
CA TRP A 72 -3.69 3.29 -13.22
C TRP A 72 -2.20 3.04 -13.47
N VAL A 73 -1.69 1.92 -12.97
CA VAL A 73 -0.37 1.43 -13.36
C VAL A 73 -0.50 0.72 -14.70
N ARG A 74 -0.11 1.37 -15.79
CA ARG A 74 -0.15 0.80 -17.15
C ARG A 74 1.21 0.43 -17.70
N ARG A 75 2.24 1.18 -17.30
CA ARG A 75 3.58 1.17 -17.87
C ARG A 75 4.63 1.18 -16.77
N ALA A 76 5.84 0.80 -17.14
CA ALA A 76 7.02 0.99 -16.31
C ALA A 76 8.21 1.43 -17.18
N ALA A 77 9.07 2.28 -16.65
CA ALA A 77 10.33 2.65 -17.28
C ALA A 77 11.50 2.14 -16.47
N THR A 78 12.18 1.11 -16.98
CA THR A 78 13.41 0.59 -16.37
C THR A 78 14.58 1.45 -16.83
N GLU A 79 15.36 1.97 -15.91
CA GLU A 79 16.63 2.63 -16.22
C GLU A 79 17.73 1.56 -16.33
N LEU A 80 18.34 1.45 -17.50
CA LEU A 80 19.49 0.57 -17.73
C LEU A 80 20.76 1.18 -17.12
N ASN A 81 21.80 0.36 -16.91
CA ASN A 81 23.10 0.83 -16.43
C ASN A 81 23.75 1.89 -17.34
N THR A 82 23.30 1.98 -18.59
CA THR A 82 23.70 3.00 -19.58
C THR A 82 23.00 4.36 -19.35
N GLY A 83 22.08 4.46 -18.40
CA GLY A 83 21.20 5.62 -18.18
C GLY A 83 20.04 5.72 -19.16
N ARG A 84 19.90 4.78 -20.11
CA ARG A 84 18.77 4.73 -21.04
C ARG A 84 17.53 4.20 -20.32
N ARG A 85 16.40 4.89 -20.49
CA ARG A 85 15.08 4.42 -20.04
C ARG A 85 14.46 3.53 -21.10
N VAL A 86 14.02 2.34 -20.71
CA VAL A 86 13.24 1.43 -21.55
C VAL A 86 11.83 1.41 -21.00
N VAL A 87 10.91 2.00 -21.77
CA VAL A 87 9.47 1.98 -21.48
C VAL A 87 8.90 0.65 -21.96
N GLY A 88 8.12 0.01 -21.12
CA GLY A 88 7.41 -1.22 -21.47
C GLY A 88 6.32 -1.55 -20.49
N ASP A 89 5.82 -2.77 -20.62
CA ASP A 89 4.83 -3.31 -19.70
C ASP A 89 5.42 -3.53 -18.30
N PRO A 90 4.60 -3.41 -17.23
CA PRO A 90 4.99 -3.84 -15.91
C PRO A 90 5.50 -5.28 -15.93
N LYS A 91 6.41 -5.60 -15.01
CA LYS A 91 7.11 -6.91 -14.92
C LYS A 91 6.18 -8.14 -14.99
N SER A 92 4.92 -8.00 -14.58
CA SER A 92 3.93 -9.07 -14.64
C SER A 92 2.58 -8.53 -15.09
N ARG A 93 1.71 -9.43 -15.57
CA ARG A 93 0.30 -9.11 -15.88
C ARG A 93 -0.42 -8.47 -14.68
N ALA A 94 -0.16 -8.97 -13.47
CA ALA A 94 -0.70 -8.40 -12.23
C ALA A 94 -0.18 -6.98 -11.93
N GLY A 95 0.90 -6.56 -12.57
CA GLY A 95 1.42 -5.20 -12.48
C GLY A 95 0.53 -4.16 -13.16
N LYS A 96 -0.27 -4.56 -14.16
CA LYS A 96 -1.30 -3.69 -14.77
C LYS A 96 -2.52 -3.65 -13.86
N ARG A 97 -2.73 -2.53 -13.16
CA ARG A 97 -3.74 -2.44 -12.09
C ARG A 97 -4.17 -1.01 -11.83
N GLU A 98 -5.37 -0.86 -11.31
CA GLU A 98 -5.83 0.38 -10.68
C GLU A 98 -5.55 0.32 -9.17
N ILE A 99 -5.12 1.45 -8.61
CA ILE A 99 -4.85 1.60 -7.19
C ILE A 99 -5.67 2.78 -6.69
N VAL A 100 -6.66 2.49 -5.84
CA VAL A 100 -7.39 3.52 -5.10
C VAL A 100 -6.46 4.12 -4.04
N LEU A 101 -6.29 5.45 -4.11
CA LEU A 101 -5.45 6.20 -3.21
C LEU A 101 -6.21 6.57 -1.93
N PRO A 102 -5.56 6.50 -0.75
CA PRO A 102 -6.12 7.07 0.46
C PRO A 102 -6.40 8.57 0.29
N ALA A 103 -7.53 9.04 0.83
CA ALA A 103 -8.01 10.42 0.67
C ALA A 103 -6.98 11.49 1.06
N PHE A 104 -6.15 11.22 2.08
CA PHE A 104 -5.12 12.15 2.53
C PHE A 104 -4.05 12.45 1.46
N VAL A 105 -3.86 11.57 0.46
CA VAL A 105 -2.88 11.77 -0.62
C VAL A 105 -3.43 12.68 -1.73
N HIS A 106 -4.76 12.85 -1.81
CA HIS A 106 -5.40 13.51 -2.96
C HIS A 106 -4.98 14.97 -3.13
N VAL A 107 -4.74 15.69 -2.03
CA VAL A 107 -4.23 17.08 -2.07
C VAL A 107 -2.83 17.13 -2.69
N ASP A 108 -1.95 16.19 -2.32
CA ASP A 108 -0.60 16.10 -2.88
C ASP A 108 -0.64 15.70 -4.37
N VAL A 109 -1.61 14.89 -4.79
CA VAL A 109 -1.82 14.56 -6.20
C VAL A 109 -2.16 15.82 -7.01
N ARG A 110 -3.21 16.55 -6.62
CA ARG A 110 -3.64 17.76 -7.34
C ARG A 110 -2.51 18.78 -7.42
N ARG A 111 -1.91 19.10 -6.26
CA ARG A 111 -0.80 20.04 -6.16
C ARG A 111 0.35 19.68 -7.08
N HIS A 112 0.74 18.41 -7.13
CA HIS A 112 1.85 17.97 -7.97
C HIS A 112 1.51 18.05 -9.47
N LEU A 113 0.29 17.68 -9.84
CA LEU A 113 -0.19 17.79 -11.21
C LEU A 113 -0.22 19.25 -11.69
N ASP A 114 -0.60 20.18 -10.83
CA ASP A 114 -0.68 21.59 -11.17
C ASP A 114 0.71 22.23 -11.30
N TRP A 115 1.64 21.87 -10.42
CA TRP A 115 2.91 22.60 -10.30
C TRP A 115 4.09 21.94 -11.01
N PHE A 116 4.10 20.61 -11.17
CA PHE A 116 5.31 19.88 -11.54
C PHE A 116 5.16 18.90 -12.70
N ALA A 117 3.95 18.41 -12.99
CA ALA A 117 3.73 17.47 -14.08
C ALA A 117 3.78 18.18 -15.46
N GLN A 118 4.20 17.45 -16.49
CA GLN A 118 4.10 17.93 -17.87
C GLN A 118 2.62 18.10 -18.27
N PRO A 119 2.27 19.05 -19.16
CA PRO A 119 0.89 19.21 -19.59
C PRO A 119 0.40 18.04 -20.47
N GLY A 120 -0.93 17.94 -20.61
CA GLY A 120 -1.59 16.97 -21.49
C GLY A 120 -1.72 15.56 -20.90
N PRO A 121 -2.59 14.71 -21.48
CA PRO A 121 -2.87 13.37 -20.96
C PRO A 121 -1.64 12.45 -20.98
N ASP A 122 -0.75 12.61 -21.95
CA ASP A 122 0.50 11.86 -22.05
C ASP A 122 1.66 12.46 -21.26
N GLY A 123 1.45 13.61 -20.59
CA GLY A 123 2.48 14.28 -19.81
C GLY A 123 2.96 13.41 -18.65
N LEU A 124 4.28 13.32 -18.47
CA LEU A 124 4.86 12.64 -17.32
C LEU A 124 4.52 13.38 -16.02
N VAL A 125 4.08 12.61 -15.02
CA VAL A 125 3.81 13.13 -13.67
C VAL A 125 5.10 13.52 -12.98
N PHE A 126 6.15 12.69 -13.09
CA PHE A 126 7.45 12.95 -12.46
C PHE A 126 8.51 13.27 -13.50
N ILE A 127 8.94 14.52 -13.51
CA ILE A 127 10.03 15.01 -14.37
C ILE A 127 11.19 15.57 -13.55
N GLY A 128 12.39 15.50 -14.10
CA GLY A 128 13.57 16.18 -13.59
C GLY A 128 13.40 17.70 -13.59
N GLU A 129 14.21 18.40 -12.80
CA GLU A 129 14.10 19.86 -12.59
C GLU A 129 14.23 20.67 -13.89
N LYS A 130 14.86 20.10 -14.93
CA LYS A 130 14.98 20.71 -16.27
C LYS A 130 13.86 20.28 -17.25
N GLY A 131 12.77 19.68 -16.77
CA GLY A 131 11.63 19.28 -17.61
C GLY A 131 11.76 17.91 -18.31
N ALA A 132 12.96 17.33 -18.32
CA ALA A 132 13.21 16.00 -18.89
C ALA A 132 12.73 14.86 -17.97
N ALA A 133 12.68 13.64 -18.49
CA ALA A 133 12.38 12.46 -17.68
C ALA A 133 13.35 12.30 -16.48
N LEU A 134 12.86 11.72 -15.39
CA LEU A 134 13.65 11.47 -14.19
C LEU A 134 14.90 10.63 -14.51
N ARG A 135 16.05 11.06 -13.99
CA ARG A 135 17.27 10.26 -13.94
C ARG A 135 17.51 9.75 -12.53
N GLY A 136 17.71 8.45 -12.35
CA GLY A 136 17.82 7.79 -11.05
C GLY A 136 19.00 8.31 -10.22
N THR A 137 20.09 8.70 -10.87
CA THR A 137 21.28 9.25 -10.18
C THR A 137 21.02 10.57 -9.44
N THR A 138 20.31 11.52 -10.08
CA THR A 138 20.00 12.82 -9.48
C THR A 138 19.01 12.67 -8.32
N PHE A 139 17.96 11.89 -8.56
CA PHE A 139 16.97 11.58 -7.52
C PHE A 139 17.61 10.83 -6.35
N GLY A 140 18.47 9.85 -6.63
CA GLY A 140 19.15 9.04 -5.62
C GLY A 140 20.01 9.87 -4.66
N ARG A 141 20.63 10.97 -5.12
CA ARG A 141 21.36 11.89 -4.24
C ARG A 141 20.44 12.62 -3.27
N LYS A 142 19.29 13.13 -3.75
CA LYS A 142 18.28 13.79 -2.91
C LYS A 142 17.66 12.81 -1.92
N TRP A 143 17.37 11.58 -2.37
CA TRP A 143 16.88 10.50 -1.52
C TRP A 143 17.82 10.18 -0.37
N ARG A 144 19.11 9.96 -0.64
CA ARG A 144 20.11 9.68 0.41
C ARG A 144 20.15 10.80 1.44
N ARG A 145 20.21 12.06 0.99
CA ARG A 145 20.20 13.22 1.90
C ARG A 145 18.94 13.24 2.78
N ALA A 146 17.76 13.03 2.20
CA ALA A 146 16.50 13.02 2.96
C ALA A 146 16.45 11.87 3.97
N ARG A 147 16.85 10.68 3.55
CA ARG A 147 16.95 9.49 4.41
C ARG A 147 17.89 9.72 5.59
N ASP A 148 19.09 10.25 5.32
CA ASP A 148 20.09 10.49 6.36
C ASP A 148 19.59 11.57 7.35
N THR A 149 18.87 12.60 6.84
CA THR A 149 18.26 13.65 7.68
C THR A 149 17.16 13.10 8.60
N VAL A 150 16.38 12.12 8.14
CA VAL A 150 15.30 11.48 8.93
C VAL A 150 15.86 10.39 9.87
N GLY A 151 17.15 10.03 9.76
CA GLY A 151 17.79 9.03 10.61
C GLY A 151 17.43 7.59 10.23
N LEU A 152 17.09 7.32 8.97
CA LEU A 152 16.84 5.97 8.49
C LEU A 152 18.14 5.21 8.17
N PRO A 153 18.16 3.87 8.26
CA PRO A 153 19.34 3.05 7.98
C PRO A 153 19.97 3.32 6.60
N GLY A 154 21.30 3.23 6.52
CA GLY A 154 22.07 3.50 5.30
C GLY A 154 21.77 2.56 4.13
N ASP A 155 21.13 1.43 4.39
CA ASP A 155 20.68 0.43 3.42
C ASP A 155 19.19 0.57 3.06
N PHE A 156 18.43 1.47 3.70
CA PHE A 156 17.05 1.79 3.35
C PHE A 156 17.00 2.51 1.99
N ARG A 157 16.60 1.78 0.96
CA ARG A 157 16.53 2.26 -0.43
C ARG A 157 15.17 2.86 -0.69
N PHE A 158 15.09 3.66 -1.75
CA PHE A 158 13.82 4.19 -2.24
C PHE A 158 12.81 3.10 -2.64
N TYR A 159 13.31 1.92 -3.02
CA TYR A 159 12.50 0.74 -3.28
C TYR A 159 11.80 0.22 -2.02
N ASP A 160 12.39 0.40 -0.84
CA ASP A 160 11.88 -0.14 0.42
C ASP A 160 10.66 0.61 0.97
N LEU A 161 10.33 1.79 0.41
CA LEU A 161 9.01 2.41 0.61
C LEU A 161 7.87 1.49 0.19
N ARG A 162 8.05 0.72 -0.89
CA ARG A 162 7.04 -0.26 -1.31
C ARG A 162 6.95 -1.42 -0.33
N HIS A 163 8.07 -1.81 0.28
CA HIS A 163 8.06 -2.82 1.34
C HIS A 163 7.26 -2.32 2.53
N THR A 164 7.55 -1.09 2.97
CA THR A 164 6.79 -0.37 4.00
C THR A 164 5.29 -0.34 3.69
N GLY A 165 4.90 0.00 2.47
CA GLY A 165 3.50 0.04 2.07
C GLY A 165 2.77 -1.30 2.12
N ASN A 166 3.45 -2.37 1.72
CA ASN A 166 2.86 -3.71 1.76
C ASN A 166 2.73 -4.23 3.20
N THR A 167 3.68 -3.89 4.08
CA THR A 167 3.57 -4.17 5.52
C THR A 167 2.38 -3.43 6.12
N LEU A 168 2.29 -2.11 5.93
CA LEU A 168 1.16 -1.30 6.39
C LEU A 168 -0.19 -1.83 5.88
N ALA A 169 -0.25 -2.23 4.61
CA ALA A 169 -1.46 -2.83 4.05
C ALA A 169 -1.79 -4.16 4.70
N ALA A 170 -0.81 -5.04 4.94
CA ALA A 170 -1.05 -6.31 5.62
C ALA A 170 -1.56 -6.11 7.06
N ASP A 171 -1.06 -5.09 7.76
CA ASP A 171 -1.45 -4.74 9.14
C ASP A 171 -2.91 -4.22 9.24
N THR A 172 -3.51 -3.81 8.11
CA THR A 172 -4.93 -3.44 8.08
C THR A 172 -5.87 -4.62 8.35
N GLY A 173 -5.42 -5.86 8.12
CA GLY A 173 -6.26 -7.06 8.15
C GLY A 173 -7.00 -7.34 6.83
N ALA A 174 -6.68 -6.61 5.75
CA ALA A 174 -7.28 -6.84 4.44
C ALA A 174 -7.06 -8.27 3.91
N LYS A 175 -7.97 -8.73 3.04
CA LYS A 175 -7.89 -10.09 2.47
C LYS A 175 -6.64 -10.22 1.62
N LEU A 176 -6.06 -11.43 1.61
CA LEU A 176 -4.85 -11.74 0.85
C LEU A 176 -4.96 -11.31 -0.63
N LYS A 177 -6.13 -11.55 -1.24
CA LYS A 177 -6.38 -11.20 -2.63
C LYS A 177 -6.35 -9.69 -2.88
N ASP A 178 -6.94 -8.90 -1.98
CA ASP A 178 -6.98 -7.44 -2.08
C ASP A 178 -5.56 -6.86 -1.95
N LEU A 179 -4.76 -7.41 -1.04
CA LEU A 179 -3.35 -7.06 -0.87
C LEU A 179 -2.53 -7.36 -2.13
N MET A 180 -2.71 -8.55 -2.71
CA MET A 180 -2.01 -8.95 -3.94
C MET A 180 -2.37 -8.06 -5.12
N VAL A 181 -3.67 -7.71 -5.27
CA VAL A 181 -4.15 -6.80 -6.31
C VAL A 181 -3.51 -5.43 -6.12
N ARG A 182 -3.62 -4.82 -4.92
CA ARG A 182 -3.02 -3.51 -4.61
C ARG A 182 -1.52 -3.49 -4.89
N ALA A 183 -0.80 -4.50 -4.43
CA ALA A 183 0.64 -4.59 -4.61
C ALA A 183 1.02 -4.95 -6.06
N GLY A 184 0.14 -5.51 -6.88
CA GLY A 184 0.49 -6.03 -8.21
C GLY A 184 1.42 -7.24 -8.13
N GLN A 185 1.20 -8.10 -7.13
CA GLN A 185 1.95 -9.34 -6.93
C GLN A 185 1.22 -10.50 -7.60
N SER A 186 1.96 -11.29 -8.38
CA SER A 186 1.44 -12.51 -9.01
C SER A 186 1.60 -13.76 -8.15
N SER A 187 2.35 -13.69 -7.04
CA SER A 187 2.68 -14.84 -6.20
C SER A 187 2.17 -14.63 -4.78
N GLU A 188 1.37 -15.57 -4.28
CA GLU A 188 0.90 -15.60 -2.89
C GLU A 188 2.06 -15.71 -1.90
N LYS A 189 3.09 -16.50 -2.22
CA LYS A 189 4.31 -16.61 -1.42
C LYS A 189 4.97 -15.24 -1.19
N ALA A 190 4.93 -14.36 -2.19
CA ALA A 190 5.47 -13.01 -2.04
C ALA A 190 4.65 -12.16 -1.05
N GLN A 191 3.34 -12.39 -0.98
CA GLN A 191 2.46 -11.65 -0.08
C GLN A 191 2.48 -12.22 1.35
N LEU A 192 2.64 -13.53 1.50
CA LEU A 192 2.75 -14.18 2.81
C LEU A 192 3.98 -13.72 3.62
N MET A 193 5.04 -13.22 2.95
CA MET A 193 6.19 -12.60 3.63
C MET A 193 5.80 -11.36 4.45
N TYR A 194 4.66 -10.73 4.19
CA TYR A 194 4.18 -9.55 4.92
C TYR A 194 3.18 -9.89 6.02
N ARG A 195 2.79 -11.16 6.14
CA ARG A 195 1.69 -11.57 7.02
C ARG A 195 2.25 -12.11 8.33
N HIS A 196 2.72 -11.22 9.19
CA HIS A 196 3.07 -11.56 10.56
C HIS A 196 1.87 -11.30 11.48
N SER A 197 1.34 -12.38 12.07
CA SER A 197 0.24 -12.27 13.04
C SER A 197 0.80 -11.89 14.40
N THR A 198 0.64 -10.64 14.81
CA THR A 198 0.99 -10.16 16.15
C THR A 198 -0.20 -10.33 17.10
N LYS A 199 0.04 -10.37 18.42
CA LYS A 199 -1.04 -10.36 19.41
C LYS A 199 -1.94 -9.11 19.29
N GLU A 200 -1.35 -8.00 18.88
CA GLU A 200 -2.07 -6.75 18.63
C GLU A 200 -3.02 -6.86 17.43
N HIS A 201 -2.58 -7.49 16.33
CA HIS A 201 -3.46 -7.81 15.20
C HIS A 201 -4.62 -8.72 15.59
N GLN A 202 -4.40 -9.71 16.47
CA GLN A 202 -5.47 -10.57 16.96
C GLN A 202 -6.50 -9.80 17.81
N ARG A 203 -6.05 -8.83 18.63
CA ARG A 203 -6.95 -7.96 19.40
C ARG A 203 -7.76 -7.03 18.50
N LYS A 204 -7.12 -6.40 17.52
CA LYS A 204 -7.80 -5.56 16.53
C LYS A 204 -8.83 -6.37 15.73
N LEU A 205 -8.47 -7.58 15.29
CA LEU A 205 -9.39 -8.48 14.60
C LEU A 205 -10.61 -8.81 15.46
N ALA A 206 -10.41 -9.09 16.76
CA ALA A 206 -11.53 -9.32 17.68
C ALA A 206 -12.44 -8.10 17.84
N ALA A 207 -11.86 -6.89 17.92
CA ALA A 207 -12.63 -5.64 17.99
C ALA A 207 -13.40 -5.33 16.69
N ASP A 208 -12.81 -5.60 15.53
CA ASP A 208 -13.47 -5.45 14.23
C ASP A 208 -14.64 -6.44 14.07
N ILE A 209 -14.48 -7.68 14.55
CA ILE A 209 -15.56 -8.69 14.61
C ILE A 209 -16.70 -8.21 15.52
N ASP A 210 -16.39 -7.73 16.74
CA ASP A 210 -17.41 -7.21 17.67
C ASP A 210 -18.20 -6.05 17.03
N THR A 211 -17.49 -5.12 16.40
CA THR A 211 -18.11 -3.99 15.70
C THR A 211 -19.04 -4.44 14.57
N ASP A 212 -18.59 -5.40 13.74
CA ASP A 212 -19.40 -5.90 12.63
C ASP A 212 -20.62 -6.68 13.10
N VAL A 213 -20.48 -7.55 14.10
CA VAL A 213 -21.59 -8.30 14.69
C VAL A 213 -22.64 -7.35 15.27
N ARG A 214 -22.23 -6.33 16.04
CA ARG A 214 -23.14 -5.31 16.57
C ARG A 214 -23.87 -4.58 15.46
N ARG A 215 -23.16 -4.17 14.39
CA ARG A 215 -23.77 -3.52 13.22
C ARG A 215 -24.81 -4.41 12.54
N GLN A 216 -24.53 -5.70 12.38
CA GLN A 216 -25.46 -6.66 11.79
C GLN A 216 -26.70 -6.89 12.68
N GLN A 217 -26.52 -6.94 14.01
CA GLN A 217 -27.63 -7.06 14.95
C GLN A 217 -28.55 -5.84 14.93
N VAL A 218 -28.00 -4.63 14.86
CA VAL A 218 -28.80 -3.39 14.71
C VAL A 218 -29.60 -3.42 13.40
N LYS A 219 -28.96 -3.74 12.27
CA LYS A 219 -29.65 -3.87 10.98
C LYS A 219 -30.75 -4.94 10.98
N ALA A 220 -30.53 -6.07 11.67
CA ALA A 220 -31.52 -7.12 11.79
C ALA A 220 -32.72 -6.69 12.66
N ALA A 221 -32.47 -5.93 13.73
CA ALA A 221 -33.52 -5.36 14.58
C ALA A 221 -34.34 -4.29 13.85
N GLU A 222 -33.68 -3.44 13.03
CA GLU A 222 -34.35 -2.44 12.19
C GLU A 222 -35.15 -3.08 11.04
N GLY A 223 -34.63 -4.14 10.42
CA GLY A 223 -35.33 -4.89 9.36
C GLY A 223 -36.46 -5.79 9.86
N ALA A 224 -36.48 -6.16 11.14
CA ALA A 224 -37.58 -6.90 11.76
C ALA A 224 -38.79 -6.01 12.10
N GLY A 225 -38.67 -4.68 11.96
CA GLY A 225 -39.72 -3.71 12.27
C GLY A 225 -40.86 -3.62 11.25
N GLU A 226 -40.74 -4.24 10.07
CA GLU A 226 -41.71 -4.04 8.97
C GLU A 226 -42.46 -5.30 8.50
N GLY A 227 -42.43 -6.41 9.27
CA GLY A 227 -43.13 -7.62 8.82
C GLY A 227 -43.21 -8.81 9.78
N ALA A 228 -43.26 -8.61 11.09
CA ALA A 228 -43.33 -9.72 12.03
C ALA A 228 -44.78 -10.21 12.26
N THR A 229 -45.28 -11.11 11.39
CA THR A 229 -46.26 -12.12 11.85
C THR A 229 -45.51 -13.12 12.74
N VAL A 230 -45.93 -13.18 14.00
CA VAL A 230 -45.25 -13.91 15.08
C VAL A 230 -45.46 -15.42 14.88
N HIS A 231 -44.38 -16.17 14.61
CA HIS A 231 -44.41 -17.64 14.63
C HIS A 231 -44.38 -18.14 16.10
N PRO A 232 -45.34 -18.98 16.55
CA PRO A 232 -45.65 -19.15 17.96
C PRO A 232 -44.78 -20.18 18.72
N LEU A 233 -43.45 -20.22 18.56
CA LEU A 233 -42.60 -21.16 19.32
C LEU A 233 -41.20 -20.65 19.76
N VAL A 234 -40.93 -19.34 19.73
CA VAL A 234 -39.68 -18.82 20.31
C VAL A 234 -39.99 -18.06 21.62
N PRO A 235 -39.60 -18.58 22.79
CA PRO A 235 -39.79 -17.85 24.05
C PRO A 235 -38.84 -16.64 24.09
N ARG A 236 -39.40 -15.50 24.50
CA ARG A 236 -38.64 -14.24 24.70
C ARG A 236 -37.58 -14.42 25.80
N PRO A 237 -36.43 -13.75 25.73
CA PRO A 237 -35.53 -13.64 26.86
C PRO A 237 -36.29 -12.97 28.01
N ARG A 238 -36.45 -13.69 29.13
CA ARG A 238 -36.97 -13.11 30.37
C ARG A 238 -35.95 -12.12 30.92
N ASP A 239 -36.45 -10.97 31.33
CA ASP A 239 -35.74 -9.99 32.15
C ASP A 239 -35.09 -10.66 33.36
N VAL A 240 -33.76 -10.75 33.38
CA VAL A 240 -32.98 -11.23 34.55
C VAL A 240 -32.62 -10.09 35.50
N TYR A 241 -33.25 -8.92 35.36
CA TYR A 241 -33.07 -7.83 36.32
C TYR A 241 -34.42 -7.32 36.82
N GLY A 242 -35.01 -8.12 37.72
CA GLY A 242 -36.12 -7.72 38.58
C GLY A 242 -35.69 -7.72 40.05
N LEU A 243 -35.38 -6.52 40.55
CA LEU A 243 -35.78 -5.97 41.85
C LEU A 243 -35.73 -6.88 43.11
N VAL A 244 -34.82 -6.51 44.02
CA VAL A 244 -34.97 -6.58 45.48
C VAL A 244 -34.25 -5.33 46.01
N SER A 245 -34.77 -4.36 46.79
CA SER A 245 -36.08 -4.04 47.35
C SER A 245 -36.03 -2.56 47.79
N ARG A 246 -37.20 -1.91 47.93
CA ARG A 246 -37.37 -0.56 48.49
C ARG A 246 -37.18 -0.51 50.02
N GLU A 247 -36.88 0.71 50.47
CA GLU A 247 -36.86 1.33 51.80
C GLU A 247 -37.69 0.69 52.94
N ALA A 248 -37.06 0.69 54.12
CA ALA A 248 -37.59 1.21 55.38
C ALA A 248 -36.45 1.94 56.11
#